data_AF-A0AA44SLZ7-F1
#
_entry.id   AF-A0AA44SLZ7-F1
#
_cell.length_a   1.000
_cell.length_b   1.000
_cell.length_c   1.000
_cell.angle_alpha   90.00
_cell.angle_beta   90.00
_cell.angle_gamma   90.00
#
_symmetry.space_group_name_H-M   'P 1'
#
loop_
_entity.id
_entity.type
_entity.pdbx_description
1 polymer ?
#
loop_
_entity_poly.entity_id
_entity_poly.type
_entity_poly.pdbx_seq_one_letter_code
_entity_poly.pdbx_strand_id
1 'polypeptide(L)' 'MTIAERLKQEGHHNGLQQGIKQGLEQGVQKGTQEEALRIARMMLENGIDRDLVRLITGLLPDDVTE' A
#
# COMPACT_ATOMS: atom_id res chain seq x y z
N MET A 1 35.01 -14.62 17.28
CA MET A 1 34.28 -13.73 16.36
C MET A 1 35.09 -12.46 16.20
N THR A 2 35.44 -12.10 14.97
CA THR A 2 36.20 -10.89 14.65
C THR A 2 35.27 -9.67 14.53
N ILE A 3 35.84 -8.47 14.59
CA ILE A 3 35.09 -7.21 14.36
C ILE A 3 34.45 -7.23 12.96
N ALA A 4 35.15 -7.76 11.96
CA ALA A 4 34.64 -7.87 10.59
C ALA A 4 33.44 -8.82 10.49
N GLU A 5 33.47 -9.95 11.20
CA GLU A 5 32.34 -10.89 11.24
C GLU A 5 31.11 -10.27 11.91
N ARG A 6 31.31 -9.52 13.00
CA ARG A 6 30.22 -8.81 13.68
C ARG A 6 29.58 -7.76 12.77
N LEU A 7 30.38 -6.92 12.13
CA LEU A 7 29.89 -5.89 11.20
C LEU A 7 29.12 -6.49 10.02
N LYS A 8 29.57 -7.64 9.49
CA LYS A 8 28.87 -8.35 8.41
C LYS A 8 27.51 -8.90 8.88
N GLN A 9 27.45 -9.46 10.08
CA GLN A 9 26.21 -9.97 10.67
C GLN A 9 25.20 -8.85 10.95
N GLU A 10 25.67 -7.74 11.53
CA GLU A 10 24.84 -6.56 11.79
C GLU A 10 24.32 -5.95 10.49
N GLY A 11 25.18 -5.81 9.47
CA GLY A 11 24.77 -5.32 8.16
C GLY A 11 23.70 -6.19 7.50
N HIS A 12 23.87 -7.52 7.54
CA HIS A 12 22.87 -8.45 7.01
C HIS A 12 21.55 -8.38 7.78
N HIS A 13 21.60 -8.32 9.11
CA HIS A 13 20.42 -8.22 9.96
C HIS A 13 19.64 -6.93 9.68
N ASN A 14 20.35 -5.79 9.63
CA ASN A 14 19.76 -4.48 9.35
C ASN A 14 19.16 -4.43 7.96
N GLY A 15 19.87 -4.94 6.94
CA GLY A 15 19.37 -4.99 5.56
C GLY A 15 18.10 -5.84 5.44
N LEU A 16 18.06 -7.01 6.09
CA LEU A 16 16.88 -7.87 6.10
C LEU A 16 15.69 -7.18 6.79
N GLN A 17 15.90 -6.56 7.95
CA GLN A 17 14.84 -5.85 8.66
C GLN A 17 14.29 -4.67 7.85
N GLN A 18 15.17 -3.88 7.22
CA GLN A 18 14.76 -2.77 6.36
C GLN A 18 13.96 -3.27 5.15
N GLY A 19 14.42 -4.32 4.49
CA GLY A 19 13.72 -4.91 3.35
C GLY A 19 12.34 -5.44 3.71
N ILE A 20 12.20 -6.14 4.84
CA ILE A 20 10.90 -6.63 5.34
C ILE A 20 9.97 -5.46 5.65
N LYS A 21 10.47 -4.43 6.35
CA LYS A 21 9.66 -3.26 6.72
C LYS A 21 9.15 -2.53 5.47
N GLN A 22 10.05 -2.26 4.51
CA GLN A 22 9.70 -1.59 3.26
C GLN A 22 8.70 -2.41 2.44
N GLY A 23 8.92 -3.72 2.31
CA GLY A 23 8.01 -4.60 1.57
C GLY A 23 6.62 -4.66 2.20
N LEU A 24 6.53 -4.71 3.54
CA LEU A 24 5.25 -4.70 4.24
C LEU A 24 4.51 -3.37 4.06
N GLU A 25 5.21 -2.24 4.22
CA GLU A 25 4.63 -0.91 4.07
C GLU A 25 4.09 -0.70 2.64
N GLN A 26 4.88 -1.06 1.62
CA GLN A 26 4.45 -1.00 0.23
C GLN A 26 3.27 -1.94 -0.04
N GLY A 27 3.28 -3.15 0.50
CA GLY A 27 2.20 -4.11 0.34
C GLY A 27 0.89 -3.64 0.96
N VAL A 28 0.94 -3.09 2.18
CA VAL A 28 -0.24 -2.54 2.87
C VAL A 28 -0.79 -1.33 2.13
N GLN A 29 0.07 -0.41 1.69
CA GLN A 29 -0.36 0.79 0.95
C GLN A 29 -1.03 0.40 -0.37
N LYS A 30 -0.38 -0.47 -1.15
CA LYS A 30 -0.92 -0.95 -2.43
C LYS A 30 -2.24 -1.69 -2.24
N GLY A 31 -2.31 -2.63 -1.30
CA GLY A 31 -3.54 -3.40 -1.05
C GLY A 31 -4.69 -2.52 -0.56
N THR A 32 -4.41 -1.52 0.28
CA THR A 32 -5.43 -0.58 0.76
C THR A 32 -5.95 0.29 -0.39
N GLN A 33 -5.07 0.76 -1.26
CA GLN A 33 -5.46 1.54 -2.44
C GLN A 33 -6.29 0.71 -3.43
N GLU A 34 -5.84 -0.50 -3.76
CA GLU A 34 -6.56 -1.41 -4.66
C GLU A 34 -7.96 -1.75 -4.13
N GLU A 35 -8.08 -2.00 -2.83
CA GLU A 35 -9.35 -2.29 -2.19
C GLU A 35 -10.30 -1.07 -2.18
N ALA A 36 -9.78 0.13 -1.88
CA ALA A 36 -10.56 1.36 -1.95
C ALA A 36 -11.11 1.61 -3.36
N LEU A 37 -10.29 1.40 -4.39
CA LEU A 37 -10.70 1.49 -5.79
C LEU A 37 -11.76 0.45 -6.15
N ARG A 38 -11.58 -0.80 -5.72
CA ARG A 38 -12.54 -1.89 -5.94
C ARG A 38 -13.90 -1.56 -5.33
N ILE A 39 -13.92 -1.04 -4.10
CA ILE A 39 -15.15 -0.61 -3.43
C ILE A 39 -15.80 0.54 -4.18
N ALA A 40 -15.03 1.56 -4.60
CA ALA A 40 -15.56 2.70 -5.35
C ALA A 40 -16.18 2.26 -6.70
N ARG A 41 -15.54 1.34 -7.43
CA ARG A 41 -16.11 0.76 -8.66
C ARG A 41 -17.44 0.08 -8.38
N MET A 42 -17.50 -0.77 -7.35
CA MET A 42 -18.75 -1.43 -6.95
C MET A 42 -19.84 -0.41 -6.57
N MET A 43 -19.51 0.66 -5.85
CA MET A 43 -20.47 1.71 -5.52
C MET A 43 -21.08 2.32 -6.79
N LEU A 44 -20.26 2.68 -7.76
CA LEU A 44 -20.71 3.25 -9.04
C LEU A 44 -21.55 2.26 -9.86
N GLU A 45 -21.13 0.99 -9.93
CA GLU A 45 -21.88 -0.08 -10.60
C GLU A 45 -23.26 -0.31 -9.99
N ASN A 46 -23.40 -0.08 -8.68
CA ASN A 46 -24.68 -0.15 -7.96
C ASN A 46 -25.49 1.16 -8.04
N GLY A 47 -25.08 2.10 -8.89
CA GLY A 47 -25.81 3.34 -9.14
C GLY A 47 -25.64 4.41 -8.07
N ILE A 48 -24.63 4.29 -7.20
CA ILE A 48 -24.28 5.36 -6.26
C ILE A 48 -23.67 6.52 -7.04
N ASP A 49 -24.14 7.73 -6.74
CA ASP A 49 -23.71 8.95 -7.41
C ASP A 49 -22.20 9.21 -7.26
N ARG A 50 -21.56 9.67 -8.34
CA ARG A 50 -20.10 9.92 -8.38
C ARG A 50 -19.65 10.97 -7.36
N ASP A 51 -20.43 12.03 -7.13
CA ASP A 51 -20.07 13.04 -6.14
C ASP A 51 -20.17 12.49 -4.72
N LEU A 52 -21.14 11.62 -4.46
CA LEU A 52 -21.26 10.93 -3.18
C LEU A 52 -20.12 9.92 -2.95
N VAL A 53 -19.74 9.14 -3.97
CA VAL A 53 -18.59 8.23 -3.89
C VAL A 53 -17.31 9.01 -3.59
N ARG A 54 -17.09 10.15 -4.27
CA ARG A 54 -15.96 11.05 -4.00
C ARG A 54 -15.96 11.58 -2.58
N LEU A 55 -17.12 11.99 -2.06
CA LEU A 55 -17.25 12.50 -0.70
C LEU A 55 -16.91 11.43 0.36
N ILE A 56 -17.38 10.19 0.17
CA ILE A 56 -17.20 9.09 1.14
C ILE A 56 -15.77 8.54 1.09
N THR A 57 -15.25 8.31 -0.11
CA THR A 57 -13.97 7.61 -0.30
C THR A 57 -12.78 8.55 -0.39
N GLY A 58 -13.00 9.84 -0.68
CA GLY A 58 -11.94 10.81 -0.97
C GLY A 58 -11.22 10.56 -2.30
N LEU A 59 -11.64 9.56 -3.08
CA LEU A 59 -11.06 9.23 -4.37
C LEU A 59 -11.52 10.23 -5.43
N LEU A 60 -10.60 10.58 -6.33
CA LEU A 60 -10.92 11.39 -7.49
C LEU A 60 -11.65 10.55 -8.53
N PRO A 61 -12.48 11.18 -9.38
CA PRO A 61 -13.19 10.46 -10.45
C PRO A 61 -12.24 9.69 -11.37
N ASP A 62 -11.05 10.22 -11.59
CA ASP A 62 -10.02 9.65 -12.47
C ASP A 62 -9.40 8.39 -11.86
N ASP A 63 -9.33 8.29 -10.52
CA ASP A 63 -8.76 7.14 -9.81
C ASP A 63 -9.56 5.85 -10.06
N VAL A 64 -10.85 5.98 -10.37
CA VAL A 64 -11.78 4.85 -10.52
C VAL A 64 -11.93 4.41 -11.99
N THR A 65 -11.41 5.20 -12.95
CA THR A 65 -11.60 5.01 -14.39
C THR A 65 -10.44 4.35 -15.16
N GLU A 66 -9.38 3.89 -14.49
CA GLU A 66 -8.35 3.04 -15.13
C GLU A 66 -8.79 1.59 -15.40
#